data_AF-A0A3D1WIA2-F1
#
_entry.id   AF-A0A3D1WIA2-F1
#
_cell.length_a   1.000
_cell.length_b   1.000
_cell.length_c   1.000
_cell.angle_alpha   90.00
_cell.angle_beta   90.00
_cell.angle_gamma   90.00
#
_symmetry.space_group_name_H-M   'P 1'
#
loop_
_entity.id
_entity.type
_entity.pdbx_description
1 polymer ?
#
loop_
_entity_poly.entity_id
_entity_poly.type
_entity_poly.pdbx_seq_one_letter_code
_entity_poly.pdbx_strand_id
1 'polypeptide(L)' 'MKNFFTGHPETVGETYWQHMAVALSFAGALFGAAFAALVHAFFPAWFEKTASAKITYLHDRMLCNRRKRELL' A
#
# COMPACT_ATOMS: atom_id res chain seq x y z
N MET A 1 11.63 -11.37 25.56
CA MET A 1 11.87 -10.10 24.84
C MET A 1 10.85 -9.99 23.72
N LYS A 2 10.23 -8.82 23.51
CA LYS A 2 9.20 -8.63 22.48
C LYS A 2 9.88 -8.34 21.15
N ASN A 3 9.77 -9.23 20.16
CA ASN A 3 10.39 -9.05 18.84
C ASN A 3 9.56 -8.07 18.00
N PHE A 4 9.93 -6.79 18.02
CA PHE A 4 9.24 -5.74 17.26
C PHE A 4 9.36 -5.88 15.74
N PHE A 5 10.47 -6.45 15.27
CA PHE A 5 10.76 -6.56 13.84
C PHE A 5 10.21 -7.84 13.23
N THR A 6 10.34 -8.98 13.89
CA THR A 6 9.94 -10.27 13.32
C THR A 6 8.60 -10.79 13.85
N GLY A 7 8.16 -10.34 15.02
CA GLY A 7 6.94 -10.85 15.65
C GLY A 7 5.69 -10.62 14.81
N HIS A 8 5.51 -9.44 14.21
CA HIS A 8 4.36 -9.19 13.34
C HIS A 8 4.45 -9.93 12.00
N PRO A 9 5.57 -9.86 11.24
CA PRO A 9 5.73 -10.67 10.02
C PRO A 9 5.48 -12.16 10.23
N GLU A 10 5.98 -12.74 11.33
CA GLU A 10 5.77 -14.15 11.68
C GLU A 10 4.29 -14.50 11.87
N THR A 11 3.48 -13.61 12.47
CA THR A 11 2.03 -13.85 12.65
C THR A 11 1.25 -13.93 11.34
N VAL A 12 1.81 -13.40 10.25
CA VAL A 12 1.19 -13.42 8.91
C VAL A 12 1.95 -14.31 7.92
N GLY A 13 2.92 -15.10 8.41
CA GLY A 13 3.69 -16.06 7.62
C GLY A 13 4.74 -15.43 6.69
N GLU A 14 5.20 -14.21 6.99
CA GLU A 14 6.15 -13.46 6.16
C GLU A 14 7.49 -13.28 6.88
N THR A 15 8.58 -13.28 6.11
CA THR A 15 9.87 -12.79 6.62
C THR A 15 9.84 -11.26 6.77
N TYR A 16 10.68 -10.71 7.63
CA TYR A 16 10.79 -9.26 7.82
C TYR A 16 10.92 -8.49 6.50
N TRP A 17 11.79 -8.96 5.60
CA TRP A 17 12.04 -8.32 4.31
C TRP A 17 10.85 -8.42 3.35
N GLN A 18 10.11 -9.54 3.35
CA GLN A 18 8.87 -9.67 2.57
C GLN A 18 7.83 -8.67 3.04
N HIS A 19 7.60 -8.62 4.37
CA HIS A 19 6.62 -7.71 4.95
C HIS A 19 6.99 -6.24 4.73
N MET A 20 8.26 -5.90 4.93
CA MET A 20 8.79 -4.56 4.68
C MET A 20 8.63 -4.14 3.22
N ALA A 21 8.95 -5.01 2.26
CA ALA A 21 8.79 -4.71 0.84
C ALA A 21 7.33 -4.45 0.46
N VAL A 22 6.39 -5.24 1.02
CA VAL A 22 4.96 -5.00 0.84
C VAL A 22 4.58 -3.63 1.42
N ALA A 23 4.91 -3.36 2.68
CA ALA A 23 4.60 -2.09 3.34
C ALA A 23 5.15 -0.87 2.59
N LEU A 24 6.43 -0.92 2.16
CA LEU A 24 7.05 0.15 1.38
C LEU A 24 6.38 0.36 0.02
N SER A 25 5.91 -0.71 -0.64
CA SER A 25 5.18 -0.58 -1.91
C SER A 25 3.83 0.14 -1.74
N PHE A 26 3.13 -0.10 -0.62
CA PHE A 26 1.90 0.61 -0.28
C PHE A 26 2.19 2.07 0.08
N ALA A 27 3.22 2.32 0.90
CA ALA A 27 3.63 3.66 1.30
C ALA A 27 3.97 4.54 0.08
N GLY A 28 4.77 4.04 -0.87
CA GLY A 28 5.13 4.79 -2.08
C GLY A 28 3.92 5.19 -2.93
N ALA A 29 2.96 4.29 -3.12
CA ALA A 29 1.74 4.60 -3.85
C ALA A 29 0.82 5.58 -3.12
N LEU A 30 0.71 5.49 -1.79
CA LEU A 30 -0.04 6.44 -0.96
C LEU A 30 0.60 7.84 -1.00
N PHE A 31 1.92 7.94 -0.88
CA PHE A 31 2.63 9.21 -1.02
C PHE A 31 2.42 9.80 -2.41
N GLY A 32 2.49 8.98 -3.47
CA GLY A 32 2.18 9.43 -4.83
C GLY A 32 0.74 9.92 -4.97
N ALA A 33 -0.23 9.24 -4.35
CA ALA A 33 -1.63 9.66 -4.36
C ALA A 33 -1.84 10.99 -3.62
N ALA A 34 -1.25 11.13 -2.43
CA ALA A 34 -1.31 12.33 -1.61
C ALA A 34 -0.64 13.52 -2.32
N PHE A 35 0.53 13.31 -2.92
CA PHE A 35 1.23 14.33 -3.70
C PHE A 35 0.42 14.77 -4.92
N ALA A 36 -0.15 13.82 -5.67
CA ALA A 36 -1.02 14.12 -6.80
C ALA A 36 -2.26 14.93 -6.38
N ALA A 37 -2.92 14.54 -5.29
CA ALA A 37 -4.07 15.27 -4.75
C ALA A 37 -3.69 16.68 -4.28
N LEU A 38 -2.52 16.83 -3.64
CA LEU A 38 -2.00 18.13 -3.20
C LEU A 38 -1.76 19.06 -4.39
N VAL A 39 -1.06 18.59 -5.43
CA VAL A 39 -0.83 19.40 -6.64
C VAL A 39 -2.15 19.74 -7.33
N HIS A 40 -3.06 18.77 -7.45
CA HIS A 40 -4.38 18.99 -8.05
C HIS A 40 -5.20 20.05 -7.30
N ALA A 41 -5.06 20.16 -5.97
CA ALA A 41 -5.77 21.17 -5.19
C ALA A 41 -5.36 22.61 -5.54
N PHE A 42 -4.11 22.82 -6.00
CA PHE A 42 -3.63 24.12 -6.48
C PHE A 42 -3.76 24.27 -8.00
N PHE A 43 -3.65 23.16 -8.74
CA PHE A 43 -3.68 23.11 -10.21
C PHE A 43 -4.68 22.05 -10.69
N PRO A 44 -5.99 22.37 -10.77
CA PRO A 44 -7.04 21.38 -11.05
C PRO A 44 -6.90 20.63 -12.39
N ALA A 45 -6.22 21.20 -13.38
CA ALA A 45 -5.98 20.52 -14.65
C ALA A 45 -4.87 19.45 -14.58
N TRP A 46 -4.12 19.36 -13.47
CA TRP A 46 -3.02 18.43 -13.32
C TRP A 46 -3.44 17.25 -12.44
N PHE A 47 -2.97 16.04 -12.79
CA PHE A 47 -3.20 14.82 -12.02
C PHE A 47 -4.68 14.45 -11.75
N GLU A 48 -5.61 14.86 -12.63
CA GLU A 48 -7.08 14.75 -12.45
C GLU A 48 -7.58 13.39 -11.94
N LYS A 49 -6.95 12.28 -12.36
CA LYS A 49 -7.33 10.92 -11.97
C LYS A 49 -6.22 10.16 -11.25
N THR A 50 -5.07 10.78 -11.01
CA THR A 50 -3.89 10.07 -10.51
C THR A 50 -4.09 9.61 -9.08
N ALA A 51 -4.60 10.48 -8.21
CA ALA A 51 -4.85 10.13 -6.81
C ALA A 51 -5.86 8.98 -6.69
N SER A 52 -7.02 9.09 -7.35
CA SER A 52 -8.05 8.06 -7.33
C SER A 52 -7.56 6.74 -7.94
N ALA A 53 -6.86 6.77 -9.07
CA ALA A 53 -6.30 5.57 -9.69
C ALA A 53 -5.30 4.85 -8.77
N LYS A 54 -4.46 5.58 -8.03
CA LYS A 54 -3.55 4.98 -7.04
C LYS A 54 -4.30 4.34 -5.87
N ILE A 55 -5.36 4.98 -5.38
CA ILE A 55 -6.20 4.41 -4.31
C ILE A 55 -6.94 3.15 -4.79
N THR A 56 -7.55 3.17 -5.98
CA THR A 56 -8.19 1.99 -6.57
C THR A 56 -7.20 0.84 -6.73
N TYR A 57 -6.01 1.12 -7.28
CA TYR A 57 -4.95 0.12 -7.40
C TYR A 57 -4.57 -0.52 -6.06
N LEU A 58 -4.42 0.30 -5.01
CA LEU A 58 -4.09 -0.20 -3.67
C LEU A 58 -5.23 -1.02 -3.07
N HIS A 59 -6.47 -0.57 -3.24
CA HIS A 59 -7.66 -1.29 -2.79
C HIS A 59 -7.78 -2.66 -3.47
N ASP A 60 -7.62 -2.71 -4.79
CA ASP A 60 -7.67 -3.96 -5.56
C ASP A 60 -6.55 -4.91 -5.14
N ARG A 61 -5.35 -4.41 -4.88
CA ARG A 61 -4.27 -5.22 -4.30
C ARG A 61 -4.64 -5.80 -2.94
N MET A 62 -5.27 -5.02 -2.05
CA MET A 62 -5.72 -5.53 -0.75
C MET A 62 -6.73 -6.67 -0.90
N LEU A 63 -7.69 -6.53 -1.83
CA LEU A 63 -8.69 -7.56 -2.10
C LEU A 63 -8.08 -8.81 -2.73
N CYS A 64 -7.21 -8.67 -3.72
CA CYS A 64 -6.51 -9.80 -4.34
C CYS A 64 -5.64 -10.55 -3.32
N ASN A 65 -4.93 -9.83 -2.45
CA ASN A 65 -4.12 -10.44 -1.39
C ASN A 65 -4.99 -11.15 -0.35
N ARG A 66 -6.14 -10.58 0.02
CA ARG A 66 -7.09 -11.22 0.93
C ARG A 66 -7.64 -12.52 0.34
N ARG A 67 -8.13 -12.48 -0.90
CA ARG A 67 -8.64 -13.66 -1.61
C ARG A 67 -7.58 -14.76 -1.72
N LYS A 68 -6.33 -14.39 -2.03
CA LYS A 68 -5.23 -15.36 -2.08
C LYS A 68 -5.01 -16.06 -0.74
N ARG A 69 -5.15 -15.36 0.40
CA ARG A 69 -5.06 -15.96 1.73
C ARG A 69 -6.23 -16.89 2.07
N GLU A 70 -7.42 -16.64 1.52
CA GLU A 70 -8.60 -17.51 1.71
C GLU A 70 -8.53 -18.82 0.92
N LEU A 71 -7.71 -18.86 -0.15
CA LEU A 71 -7.53 -20.03 -1.01
C LEU A 71 -6.35 -20.93 -0.59
N LEU A 72 -5.59 -20.53 0.43
CA LEU A 72 -4.43 -21.25 0.99
C LEU A 72 -4.79 -21.87 2.34
#